data_AF-A0A346XY03-F1
#
_entry.id   AF-A0A346XY03-F1
#
_cell.length_a   1.000
_cell.length_b   1.000
_cell.length_c   1.000
_cell.angle_alpha   90.00
_cell.angle_beta   90.00
_cell.angle_gamma   90.00
#
_symmetry.space_group_name_H-M   'P 1'
#
loop_
_entity.id
_entity.type
_entity.pdbx_description
1 polymer ?
#
loop_
_entity_poly.entity_id
_entity_poly.type
_entity_poly.pdbx_seq_one_letter_code
_entity_poly.pdbx_strand_id
1 'polypeptide(L)'
;MTNSTPWLRGSLLALMLLVTACGGGGDDVGTERQPEVAVAEEFDAEWSRNATELRGNDGERYAYTCPPAGSASSVWGTGPYTDDSSVCTAAVHAGLITFDDGGRVVFEIEPGLEAYPEGEANGVAASSWPSWPGSFSFVSR
;
A
#
# COMPACT_ATOMS: atom_id res chain seq x y z
N MET A 1 -36.18 33.11 6.40
CA MET A 1 -34.72 33.32 6.37
C MET A 1 -34.20 33.13 7.80
N THR A 2 -33.18 32.27 7.96
CA THR A 2 -32.41 31.95 9.19
C THR A 2 -33.21 31.30 10.34
N ASN A 3 -33.32 29.97 10.38
CA ASN A 3 -32.45 29.01 11.08
C ASN A 3 -32.23 29.32 12.57
N SER A 4 -32.82 28.51 13.45
CA SER A 4 -32.24 28.12 14.75
C SER A 4 -33.08 27.05 15.48
N THR A 5 -32.35 26.08 16.05
CA THR A 5 -32.66 25.26 17.23
C THR A 5 -33.73 24.14 17.14
N PRO A 6 -33.77 23.18 18.08
CA PRO A 6 -32.69 22.25 18.49
C PRO A 6 -33.25 20.81 18.68
N TRP A 7 -32.43 19.76 18.56
CA TRP A 7 -32.86 18.41 18.95
C TRP A 7 -32.08 17.91 20.17
N LEU A 8 -32.67 18.12 21.35
CA LEU A 8 -32.49 17.22 22.49
C LEU A 8 -33.07 15.85 22.13
N ARG A 9 -32.36 14.76 22.41
CA ARG A 9 -32.78 13.53 23.13
C ARG A 9 -31.48 12.77 23.47
N GLY A 10 -31.06 12.71 24.74
CA GLY A 10 -31.34 11.59 25.66
C GLY A 10 -30.42 10.39 25.36
N SER A 11 -29.79 9.69 26.29
CA SER A 11 -29.89 9.64 27.74
C SER A 11 -28.86 8.61 28.27
N LEU A 12 -28.50 8.74 29.54
CA LEU A 12 -28.11 7.67 30.49
C LEU A 12 -26.65 7.15 30.54
N LEU A 13 -26.04 7.53 31.67
CA LEU A 13 -25.14 6.77 32.56
C LEU A 13 -23.80 6.26 32.00
N ALA A 14 -22.76 7.07 32.18
CA ALA A 14 -21.44 6.56 32.52
C ALA A 14 -21.18 6.84 34.01
N LEU A 15 -21.09 5.75 34.77
CA LEU A 15 -20.78 5.70 36.20
C LEU A 15 -19.43 6.41 36.45
N MET A 16 -19.46 7.56 37.14
CA MET A 16 -18.25 8.25 37.61
C MET A 16 -17.58 7.41 38.70
N LEU A 17 -16.50 6.72 38.36
CA LEU A 17 -15.48 6.33 39.32
C LEU A 17 -14.40 7.42 39.33
N LEU A 18 -14.40 8.19 40.41
CA LEU A 18 -13.38 9.17 40.77
C LEU A 18 -12.02 8.47 40.92
N VAL A 19 -11.08 8.82 40.05
CA VAL A 19 -9.65 8.73 40.37
C VAL A 19 -9.12 10.15 40.41
N THR A 20 -8.93 10.67 41.62
CA THR A 20 -8.19 11.90 41.86
C THR A 20 -6.75 11.54 42.17
N ALA A 21 -5.82 11.91 41.29
CA ALA A 21 -4.42 12.05 41.64
C ALA A 21 -3.82 13.22 40.84
N CYS A 22 -3.31 14.21 41.57
CA CYS A 22 -2.69 15.42 41.07
C CYS A 22 -1.28 15.15 40.50
N GLY A 23 -0.93 15.89 39.45
CA GLY A 23 0.41 16.47 39.31
C GLY A 23 1.25 16.01 38.11
N GLY A 24 1.50 16.95 37.19
CA GLY A 24 2.82 17.13 36.57
C GLY A 24 2.88 17.07 35.04
N GLY A 25 3.13 18.23 34.41
CA GLY A 25 3.75 18.43 33.08
C GLY A 25 2.93 17.92 31.88
N GLY A 26 2.46 18.74 30.95
CA GLY A 26 3.29 19.65 30.16
C GLY A 26 3.98 18.84 29.06
N ASP A 27 3.50 19.02 27.82
CA ASP A 27 4.05 18.56 26.53
C ASP A 27 3.41 17.31 25.90
N ASP A 28 2.08 17.32 25.73
CA ASP A 28 1.41 16.58 24.66
C ASP A 28 1.78 17.18 23.28
N VAL A 29 2.97 16.82 22.79
CA VAL A 29 3.33 17.00 21.38
C VAL A 29 2.33 16.21 20.55
N GLY A 30 1.45 16.94 19.88
CA GLY A 30 0.62 16.43 18.80
C GLY A 30 1.47 15.63 17.83
N THR A 31 1.20 14.34 17.77
CA THR A 31 1.75 13.46 16.74
C THR A 31 0.59 12.76 16.07
N GLU A 32 -0.25 13.56 15.41
CA GLU A 32 -0.92 13.10 14.21
C GLU A 32 0.16 12.90 13.13
N ARG A 33 0.96 11.83 13.29
CA ARG A 33 1.81 11.33 12.23
C ARG A 33 0.88 10.70 11.19
N GLN A 34 0.37 11.52 10.27
CA GLN A 34 -0.16 11.01 9.01
C GLN A 34 0.94 10.12 8.40
N PRO A 35 0.65 8.86 8.06
CA PRO A 35 1.67 7.95 7.53
C PRO A 35 2.13 8.49 6.18
N GLU A 36 3.45 8.50 5.97
CA GLU A 36 4.15 9.11 4.83
C GLU A 36 3.71 8.57 3.45
N VAL A 37 3.01 7.43 3.39
CA VAL A 37 2.16 7.04 2.26
C VAL A 37 0.93 6.35 2.85
N ALA A 38 -0.28 6.88 2.62
CA ALA A 38 -1.51 6.20 3.01
C ALA A 38 -1.67 4.93 2.16
N VAL A 39 -1.80 3.78 2.84
CA VAL A 39 -2.07 2.47 2.22
C VAL A 39 -3.40 1.98 2.76
N ALA A 40 -4.23 1.41 1.88
CA ALA A 40 -5.52 0.84 2.23
C ALA A 40 -5.33 -0.40 3.10
N GLU A 41 -4.48 -1.33 2.67
CA GLU A 41 -4.12 -2.52 3.42
C GLU A 41 -2.65 -2.91 3.22
N GLU A 42 -2.11 -3.63 4.21
CA GLU A 42 -0.75 -4.17 4.20
C GLU A 42 -0.80 -5.69 4.33
N PHE A 43 0.07 -6.38 3.59
CA PHE A 43 0.11 -7.83 3.56
C PHE A 43 1.53 -8.37 3.66
N ASP A 44 1.68 -9.45 4.42
CA ASP A 44 2.85 -10.32 4.29
C ASP A 44 2.72 -11.09 2.96
N ALA A 45 3.68 -10.87 2.06
CA ALA A 45 3.64 -11.41 0.71
C ALA A 45 4.64 -12.53 0.54
N GLU A 46 4.24 -13.61 -0.15
CA GLU A 46 5.21 -14.53 -0.73
C GLU A 46 5.72 -13.99 -2.08
N TRP A 47 6.86 -14.48 -2.56
CA TRP A 47 7.45 -14.02 -3.83
C TRP A 47 6.57 -14.32 -5.05
N SER A 48 5.59 -15.23 -4.95
CA SER A 48 4.62 -15.49 -6.01
C SER A 48 3.41 -14.56 -5.97
N ARG A 49 3.21 -13.81 -4.87
CA ARG A 49 2.01 -12.99 -4.66
C ARG A 49 1.97 -11.85 -5.67
N ASN A 50 0.81 -11.72 -6.31
CA ASN A 50 0.52 -10.67 -7.28
C ASN A 50 -0.58 -9.73 -6.77
N ALA A 51 -1.06 -8.83 -7.62
CA ALA A 51 -2.07 -7.82 -7.31
C ALA A 51 -3.41 -8.08 -8.01
N THR A 52 -3.63 -9.25 -8.62
CA THR A 52 -4.85 -9.55 -9.39
C THR A 52 -6.12 -9.45 -8.56
N GLU A 53 -6.08 -9.82 -7.28
CA GLU A 53 -7.22 -9.72 -6.35
C GLU A 53 -7.59 -8.27 -6.02
N LEU A 54 -6.68 -7.32 -6.26
CA LEU A 54 -6.84 -5.90 -5.98
C LEU A 54 -7.29 -5.12 -7.23
N ARG A 55 -7.42 -5.79 -8.38
CA ARG A 55 -7.80 -5.18 -9.65
C ARG A 55 -9.13 -4.43 -9.54
N GLY A 56 -9.18 -3.24 -10.13
CA GLY A 56 -10.37 -2.38 -10.14
C GLY A 56 -10.46 -1.45 -8.93
N ASN A 57 -9.55 -1.57 -7.96
CA ASN A 57 -9.34 -0.59 -6.91
C ASN A 57 -8.35 0.50 -7.38
N ASP A 58 -8.60 1.04 -8.58
CA ASP A 58 -7.66 1.96 -9.24
C ASP A 58 -7.43 3.24 -8.40
N GLY A 59 -6.17 3.64 -8.25
CA GLY A 59 -5.74 4.74 -7.39
C GLY A 59 -5.58 4.36 -5.91
N GLU A 60 -5.98 3.15 -5.53
CA GLU A 60 -5.82 2.64 -4.16
C GLU A 60 -4.42 2.04 -3.98
N ARG A 61 -3.84 2.27 -2.81
CA ARG A 61 -2.45 1.86 -2.51
C ARG A 61 -2.42 0.71 -1.52
N TYR A 62 -1.51 -0.22 -1.75
CA TYR A 62 -1.29 -1.37 -0.87
C TYR A 62 0.18 -1.52 -0.56
N ALA A 63 0.49 -2.11 0.59
CA ALA A 63 1.87 -2.45 0.94
C ALA A 63 2.06 -3.96 1.02
N TYR A 64 3.09 -4.46 0.36
CA TYR A 64 3.54 -5.83 0.55
C TYR A 64 4.87 -5.85 1.29
N THR A 65 4.98 -6.73 2.29
CA THR A 65 6.24 -7.05 2.95
C THR A 65 6.79 -8.33 2.34
N CYS A 66 7.85 -8.19 1.55
CA CYS A 66 8.53 -9.28 0.87
C CYS A 66 9.60 -9.90 1.79
N PRO A 67 9.60 -11.22 2.00
CA PRO A 67 10.58 -11.88 2.87
C PRO A 67 11.98 -11.87 2.21
N PRO A 68 13.04 -11.86 3.03
CA PRO A 68 14.42 -12.00 2.56
C PRO A 68 14.68 -13.38 1.93
N ALA A 69 15.83 -13.53 1.28
CA ALA A 69 16.25 -14.74 0.57
C ALA A 69 15.23 -15.26 -0.46
N GLY A 70 14.68 -14.31 -1.22
CA GLY A 70 13.72 -14.52 -2.28
C GLY A 70 14.26 -15.16 -3.55
N SER A 71 13.35 -15.46 -4.46
CA SER A 71 13.68 -15.93 -5.82
C SER A 71 12.81 -15.25 -6.85
N ALA A 72 13.38 -15.00 -8.02
CA ALA A 72 12.69 -14.35 -9.13
C ALA A 72 11.46 -15.15 -9.56
N SER A 73 10.36 -14.44 -9.77
CA SER A 73 9.14 -14.92 -10.41
C SER A 73 8.84 -14.08 -11.66
N SER A 74 7.84 -14.48 -12.44
CA SER A 74 7.50 -13.77 -13.68
C SER A 74 7.06 -12.33 -13.42
N VAL A 75 7.53 -11.42 -14.28
CA VAL A 75 7.19 -10.00 -14.29
C VAL A 75 6.95 -9.57 -15.73
N TRP A 76 5.92 -8.74 -15.93
CA TRP A 76 5.57 -8.16 -17.22
C TRP A 76 5.47 -6.65 -17.12
N GLY A 77 6.11 -5.93 -18.04
CA GLY A 77 6.17 -4.46 -18.04
C GLY A 77 7.35 -3.85 -17.29
N THR A 78 7.64 -2.58 -17.56
CA THR A 78 8.82 -1.83 -17.06
C THR A 78 8.49 -0.41 -16.60
N GLY A 79 7.40 -0.22 -15.85
CA GLY A 79 7.07 1.08 -15.26
C GLY A 79 5.67 1.11 -14.65
N PRO A 80 4.68 0.64 -15.40
CA PRO A 80 3.54 -0.10 -14.91
C PRO A 80 3.75 -1.60 -15.19
N TYR A 81 3.47 -2.43 -14.19
CA TYR A 81 3.53 -3.88 -14.28
C TYR A 81 2.11 -4.42 -14.43
N THR A 82 1.92 -5.56 -15.09
CA THR A 82 0.61 -6.22 -15.10
C THR A 82 0.25 -6.70 -13.70
N ASP A 83 -1.01 -6.60 -13.28
CA ASP A 83 -1.43 -7.00 -11.93
C ASP A 83 -1.19 -8.48 -11.58
N ASP A 84 -0.95 -9.34 -12.57
CA ASP A 84 -0.62 -10.76 -12.38
C ASP A 84 0.89 -11.00 -12.20
N SER A 85 1.73 -9.97 -12.36
CA SER A 85 3.16 -10.01 -12.06
C SER A 85 3.42 -10.20 -10.57
N SER A 86 4.53 -10.87 -10.24
CA SER A 86 5.04 -10.92 -8.86
C SER A 86 5.40 -9.51 -8.38
N VAL A 87 4.72 -9.02 -7.35
CA VAL A 87 4.97 -7.67 -6.81
C VAL A 87 6.37 -7.58 -6.19
N CYS A 88 6.82 -8.61 -5.47
CA CYS A 88 8.16 -8.63 -4.90
C CYS A 88 9.26 -8.65 -5.97
N THR A 89 9.08 -9.42 -7.04
CA THR A 89 10.06 -9.46 -8.14
C THR A 89 10.04 -8.15 -8.95
N ALA A 90 8.86 -7.57 -9.18
CA ALA A 90 8.72 -6.27 -9.81
C ALA A 90 9.35 -5.16 -8.95
N ALA A 91 9.33 -5.27 -7.62
CA ALA A 91 9.98 -4.33 -6.73
C ALA A 91 11.51 -4.42 -6.80
N VAL A 92 12.07 -5.63 -6.97
CA VAL A 92 13.50 -5.79 -7.29
C VAL A 92 13.81 -5.19 -8.66
N HIS A 93 12.99 -5.48 -9.68
CA HIS A 93 13.14 -4.88 -11.01
C HIS A 93 13.12 -3.34 -10.96
N ALA A 94 12.24 -2.75 -10.14
CA ALA A 94 12.17 -1.32 -9.90
C ALA A 94 13.34 -0.77 -9.05
N GLY A 95 14.18 -1.62 -8.46
CA GLY A 95 15.32 -1.22 -7.64
C GLY A 95 14.94 -0.78 -6.23
N LEU A 96 13.75 -1.14 -5.74
CA LEU A 96 13.25 -0.75 -4.42
C LEU A 96 13.73 -1.68 -3.30
N ILE A 97 13.91 -2.96 -3.63
CA ILE A 97 14.37 -4.02 -2.72
C ILE A 97 15.34 -4.96 -3.45
N THR A 98 15.98 -5.87 -2.72
CA THR A 98 16.82 -6.95 -3.27
C THR A 98 16.21 -8.31 -2.95
N PHE A 99 16.64 -9.37 -3.66
CA PHE A 99 16.25 -10.73 -3.30
C PHE A 99 16.77 -11.16 -1.92
N ASP A 100 17.97 -10.70 -1.54
CA ASP A 100 18.61 -11.11 -0.29
C ASP A 100 17.91 -10.48 0.92
N ASP A 101 17.66 -9.17 0.86
CA ASP A 101 17.09 -8.41 1.98
C ASP A 101 15.56 -8.45 2.02
N GLY A 102 14.90 -8.59 0.87
CA GLY A 102 13.47 -8.34 0.74
C GLY A 102 13.12 -6.91 1.16
N GLY A 103 11.93 -6.72 1.72
CA GLY A 103 11.53 -5.44 2.30
C GLY A 103 10.08 -5.05 2.04
N ARG A 104 9.70 -3.91 2.61
CA ARG A 104 8.36 -3.34 2.46
C ARG A 104 8.29 -2.44 1.23
N VAL A 105 7.37 -2.75 0.32
CA VAL A 105 7.12 -1.96 -0.90
C VAL A 105 5.68 -1.47 -0.91
N VAL A 106 5.47 -0.27 -1.45
CA VAL A 106 4.13 0.31 -1.63
C VAL A 106 3.86 0.47 -3.11
N PHE A 107 2.71 -0.02 -3.54
CA PHE A 107 2.27 0.06 -4.93
C PHE A 107 0.84 0.59 -5.00
N GLU A 108 0.52 1.21 -6.11
CA GLU A 108 -0.81 1.72 -6.45
C GLU A 108 -1.39 0.85 -7.56
N ILE A 109 -2.67 0.49 -7.43
CA ILE A 109 -3.39 -0.20 -8.49
C ILE A 109 -3.77 0.82 -9.56
N GLU A 110 -3.58 0.45 -10.81
CA GLU A 110 -3.85 1.27 -11.97
C GLU A 110 -4.68 0.50 -13.00
N PRO A 111 -5.41 1.20 -13.88
CA PRO A 111 -6.09 0.55 -14.99
C PRO A 111 -5.10 -0.19 -15.91
N GLY A 112 -5.62 -1.20 -16.60
CA GLY A 112 -4.90 -1.93 -17.62
C GLY A 112 -4.42 -1.06 -18.78
N LEU A 113 -3.31 -1.46 -19.42
CA LEU A 113 -2.78 -0.82 -20.62
C LEU A 113 -2.99 -1.69 -21.87
N GLU A 114 -2.83 -1.07 -23.04
CA GLU A 114 -2.91 -1.77 -24.33
C GLU A 114 -1.63 -2.54 -24.68
N ALA A 115 -0.50 -2.19 -24.06
CA ALA A 115 0.78 -2.88 -24.20
C ALA A 115 1.71 -2.57 -23.02
N TYR A 116 2.55 -3.54 -22.68
CA TYR A 116 3.59 -3.47 -21.66
C TYR A 116 4.94 -3.77 -22.33
N PRO A 117 5.91 -2.85 -22.26
CA PRO A 117 7.23 -3.06 -22.85
C PRO A 117 8.04 -4.10 -22.07
N GLU A 118 8.85 -4.89 -22.78
CA GLU A 118 9.90 -5.72 -22.18
C GLU A 118 11.08 -4.86 -21.70
N GLY A 119 11.90 -5.41 -20.82
CA GLY A 119 13.17 -4.83 -20.44
C GLY A 119 13.85 -5.59 -19.31
N GLU A 120 15.04 -5.15 -18.94
CA GLU A 120 15.80 -5.73 -17.85
C GLU A 120 16.34 -4.61 -16.96
N ALA A 121 16.12 -4.73 -15.65
CA ALA A 121 16.63 -3.81 -14.66
C ALA A 121 16.96 -4.55 -13.37
N ASN A 122 18.03 -4.11 -12.69
CA ASN A 122 18.45 -4.66 -11.40
C ASN A 122 18.62 -6.20 -11.38
N GLY A 123 19.03 -6.78 -12.51
CA GLY A 123 19.23 -8.23 -12.66
C GLY A 123 17.92 -9.04 -12.80
N VAL A 124 16.79 -8.37 -13.03
CA VAL A 124 15.49 -8.99 -13.29
C VAL A 124 15.07 -8.65 -14.73
N ALA A 125 14.66 -9.66 -15.49
CA ALA A 125 14.06 -9.48 -16.81
C ALA A 125 12.53 -9.44 -16.69
N ALA A 126 11.92 -8.42 -17.27
CA ALA A 126 10.49 -8.29 -17.45
C ALA A 126 10.11 -8.52 -18.91
N SER A 127 9.11 -9.38 -19.15
CA SER A 127 8.65 -9.69 -20.51
C SER A 127 7.64 -8.65 -21.00
N SER A 128 7.59 -8.45 -22.31
CA SER A 128 6.52 -7.65 -22.92
C SER A 128 5.20 -8.39 -22.82
N TRP A 129 4.11 -7.66 -22.71
CA TRP A 129 2.77 -8.21 -22.80
C TRP A 129 1.87 -7.31 -23.66
N PRO A 130 0.93 -7.87 -24.44
CA PRO A 130 -0.10 -7.08 -25.10
C PRO A 130 -1.10 -6.54 -24.06
N SER A 131 -2.31 -6.16 -24.50
CA SER A 131 -3.31 -5.59 -23.61
C SER A 131 -3.63 -6.50 -22.42
N TRP A 132 -3.66 -5.89 -21.23
CA TRP A 132 -4.03 -6.54 -19.97
C TRP A 132 -5.00 -5.65 -19.19
N PRO A 133 -5.97 -6.21 -18.42
CA PRO A 133 -7.04 -5.42 -17.82
C PRO A 133 -6.66 -4.66 -16.53
N GLY A 134 -5.49 -4.88 -15.94
CA GLY A 134 -5.07 -4.16 -14.73
C GLY A 134 -3.56 -4.02 -14.60
N SER A 135 -3.14 -2.97 -13.91
CA SER A 135 -1.73 -2.66 -13.72
C SER A 135 -1.46 -2.33 -12.27
N PHE A 136 -0.17 -2.29 -11.92
CA PHE A 136 0.27 -1.57 -10.73
C PHE A 136 1.59 -0.85 -11.02
N SER A 137 1.83 0.22 -10.27
CA SER A 137 3.12 0.91 -10.23
C SER A 137 3.55 1.15 -8.80
N PHE A 138 4.86 1.28 -8.60
CA PHE A 138 5.38 1.56 -7.26
C PHE A 138 5.35 3.05 -6.98
N VAL A 139 4.84 3.40 -5.81
CA VAL A 139 4.86 4.78 -5.33
C VAL A 139 6.15 4.96 -4.53
N SER A 140 7.15 5.59 -5.14
CA SER A 140 8.32 6.08 -4.40
C SER A 140 7.94 7.33 -3.61
N ARG A 141 8.36 7.38 -2.34
CA ARG A 141 8.13 8.49 -1.41
C ARG A 141 8.66 9.82 -1.93
#